data_AF-A0AAJ2HA03-F1
#
_entry.id   AF-A0AAJ2HA03-F1
#
_cell.length_a   1.000
_cell.length_b   1.000
_cell.length_c   1.000
_cell.angle_alpha   90.00
_cell.angle_beta   90.00
_cell.angle_gamma   90.00
#
_symmetry.space_group_name_H-M   'P 1'
#
loop_
_entity.id
_entity.type
_entity.pdbx_description
1 polymer ?
#
loop_
_entity_poly.entity_id
_entity_poly.type
_entity_poly.pdbx_seq_one_letter_code
_entity_poly.pdbx_strand_id
1 'polypeptide(L)'
;MEHPALSVVEDVCREFDGNGIFSVGANGALRAMADHWKEHLAEGHDATIVTDDIDGMIKQLSVVSAEISLRLTDRIRPAPVCGKCGCTVVADYCSDDTCPYSEWPQRIPIEDLHNIPAEELRRRYEVLPRLRVHAEVHDDLRVIEVEFDAAAWFLTATDADIINLHGIGWTGDYASDSVAEYFEKINEDIRTLMAMCRATNGRREPVGFECSVDADSAMAWLQQHRPGVWARLLCADNDVSLTEVPANDGGVLPVWRWRNGEDTTGDSEFSSREEAAINAVEVLQLIFCV
;
A
#
# COMPACT_ATOMS: atom_id res chain seq x y z
N MET A 1 26.94 -36.46 33.45
CA MET A 1 27.54 -36.72 32.13
C MET A 1 27.00 -35.64 31.22
N GLU A 2 27.85 -34.87 30.56
CA GLU A 2 27.43 -33.76 29.71
C GLU A 2 26.78 -34.30 28.43
N HIS A 3 25.64 -33.73 28.03
CA HIS A 3 24.88 -34.24 26.89
C HIS A 3 25.62 -33.89 25.57
N PRO A 4 25.77 -34.81 24.60
CA PRO A 4 26.52 -34.56 23.36
C PRO A 4 26.04 -33.35 22.55
N ALA A 5 24.74 -33.00 22.64
CA ALA A 5 24.21 -31.81 21.98
C ALA A 5 24.80 -30.50 22.55
N LEU A 6 25.06 -30.43 23.86
CA LEU A 6 25.61 -29.23 24.48
C LEU A 6 27.09 -29.02 24.11
N SER A 7 27.86 -30.10 23.97
CA SER A 7 29.24 -29.98 23.47
C SER A 7 29.31 -29.44 22.04
N VAL A 8 28.34 -29.78 21.19
CA VAL A 8 28.26 -29.22 19.82
C VAL A 8 27.99 -27.71 19.86
N VAL A 9 27.10 -27.24 20.74
CA VAL A 9 26.85 -25.79 20.91
C VAL A 9 28.11 -25.07 21.39
N GLU A 10 28.82 -25.65 22.36
CA GLU A 10 30.07 -25.08 22.86
C GLU A 10 31.17 -25.01 21.80
N ASP A 11 31.31 -26.06 21.00
CA ASP A 11 32.28 -26.11 19.91
C ASP A 11 31.93 -25.06 18.85
N VAL A 12 30.66 -24.94 18.47
CA VAL A 12 30.19 -23.86 17.55
C VAL A 12 30.48 -22.47 18.12
N CYS A 13 30.21 -22.23 19.41
CA CYS A 13 30.50 -20.95 20.06
C CYS A 13 32.01 -20.63 20.11
N ARG A 14 32.87 -21.66 20.13
CA ARG A 14 34.33 -21.54 20.15
C ARG A 14 34.90 -21.32 18.74
N GLU A 15 34.29 -21.95 17.73
CA GLU A 15 34.70 -21.88 16.32
C GLU A 15 34.21 -20.61 15.62
N PHE A 16 33.07 -20.04 16.04
CA PHE A 16 32.65 -18.71 15.59
C PHE A 16 33.57 -17.64 16.18
N ASP A 17 34.43 -17.05 15.34
CA ASP A 17 35.64 -16.29 15.69
C ASP A 17 35.44 -14.97 16.47
N GLY A 18 34.23 -14.68 16.94
CA GLY A 18 34.00 -13.57 17.89
C GLY A 18 34.35 -12.18 17.35
N ASN A 19 34.68 -12.04 16.07
CA ASN A 19 35.15 -10.78 15.51
C ASN A 19 33.97 -9.86 15.19
N GLY A 20 33.51 -9.12 16.21
CA GLY A 20 32.51 -8.07 16.11
C GLY A 20 31.49 -8.09 17.24
N ILE A 21 30.80 -6.96 17.43
CA ILE A 21 29.74 -6.84 18.45
C ILE A 21 28.60 -7.87 18.25
N PHE A 22 28.39 -8.31 17.00
CA PHE A 22 27.34 -9.25 16.62
C PHE A 22 27.57 -10.67 17.18
N SER A 23 28.80 -11.16 17.20
CA SER A 23 29.13 -12.52 17.66
C SER A 23 29.21 -12.63 19.19
N VAL A 24 29.52 -11.53 19.89
CA VAL A 24 29.49 -11.49 21.36
C VAL A 24 28.07 -11.64 21.89
N GLY A 25 27.10 -10.94 21.30
CA GLY A 25 25.69 -11.03 21.69
C GLY A 25 25.09 -12.41 21.45
N ALA A 26 25.34 -12.98 20.27
CA ALA A 26 24.88 -14.32 19.92
C ALA A 26 25.46 -15.40 20.86
N ASN A 27 26.77 -15.38 21.10
CA ASN A 27 27.41 -16.32 22.03
C ASN A 27 26.91 -16.16 23.48
N GLY A 28 26.63 -14.92 23.90
CA GLY A 28 26.02 -14.65 25.21
C GLY A 28 24.63 -15.28 25.34
N ALA A 29 23.78 -15.12 24.33
CA ALA A 29 22.43 -15.70 24.30
C ALA A 29 22.46 -17.23 24.28
N LEU A 30 23.29 -17.84 23.42
CA LEU A 30 23.43 -19.30 23.34
C LEU A 30 23.92 -19.91 24.66
N ARG A 31 24.87 -19.26 25.33
CA ARG A 31 25.34 -19.71 26.65
C ARG A 31 24.27 -19.58 27.73
N ALA A 32 23.46 -18.52 27.71
CA ALA A 32 22.35 -18.37 28.65
C ALA A 32 21.27 -19.46 28.44
N MET A 33 21.02 -19.84 27.19
CA MET A 33 20.06 -20.90 26.85
C MET A 33 20.59 -22.32 27.10
N ALA A 34 21.91 -22.51 27.14
CA ALA A 34 22.49 -23.83 27.37
C ALA A 34 22.05 -24.47 28.70
N ASP A 35 21.89 -23.67 29.76
CA ASP A 35 21.37 -24.15 31.04
C ASP A 35 19.91 -24.61 30.94
N HIS A 36 19.09 -23.89 30.17
CA HIS A 36 17.70 -24.25 29.90
C HIS A 36 17.59 -25.56 29.10
N TRP A 37 18.39 -25.71 28.04
CA TRP A 37 18.43 -26.95 27.25
C TRP A 37 18.91 -28.14 28.06
N LYS A 38 19.85 -27.93 28.98
CA LYS A 38 20.33 -28.99 29.87
C LYS A 38 19.21 -29.56 30.74
N GLU A 39 18.30 -28.72 31.23
CA GLU A 39 17.13 -29.15 32.00
C GLU A 39 16.18 -29.99 31.12
N HIS A 40 15.81 -29.48 29.94
CA HIS A 40 14.93 -30.21 29.01
C HIS A 40 15.51 -31.54 28.52
N LEU A 41 16.81 -31.58 28.23
CA LEU A 41 17.49 -32.83 27.86
C LEU A 41 17.51 -33.82 29.02
N ALA A 42 17.62 -33.35 30.27
CA ALA A 42 17.53 -34.20 31.45
C ALA A 42 16.11 -34.74 31.70
N GLU A 43 15.08 -34.00 31.27
CA GLU A 43 13.67 -34.42 31.26
C GLU A 43 13.36 -35.44 30.15
N GLY A 44 14.31 -35.68 29.23
CA GLY A 44 14.18 -36.65 28.15
C GLY A 44 13.62 -36.08 26.84
N HIS A 45 13.63 -34.75 26.68
CA HIS A 45 13.28 -34.11 25.41
C HIS A 45 14.33 -34.39 24.32
N ASP A 46 13.90 -34.35 23.06
CA ASP A 46 14.77 -34.54 21.90
C ASP A 46 15.76 -33.37 21.74
N ALA A 47 16.94 -33.64 21.19
CA ALA A 47 17.96 -32.64 20.93
C ALA A 47 17.51 -31.57 19.91
N THR A 48 16.46 -31.81 19.11
CA THR A 48 15.86 -30.79 18.25
C THR A 48 15.34 -29.58 19.02
N ILE A 49 15.06 -29.71 20.33
CA ILE A 49 14.65 -28.56 21.15
C ILE A 49 15.66 -27.41 21.11
N VAL A 50 16.95 -27.72 20.94
CA VAL A 50 18.01 -26.71 20.81
C VAL A 50 17.80 -25.89 19.53
N THR A 51 17.52 -26.54 18.40
CA THR A 51 17.27 -25.85 17.14
C THR A 51 15.93 -25.13 17.15
N ASP A 52 14.89 -25.74 17.73
CA ASP A 52 13.54 -25.16 17.82
C ASP A 52 13.55 -23.88 18.66
N ASP A 53 14.27 -23.87 19.79
CA ASP A 53 14.43 -22.68 20.64
C ASP A 53 15.27 -21.60 19.96
N ILE A 54 16.30 -21.96 19.20
CA ILE A 54 17.09 -20.99 18.41
C ILE A 54 16.19 -20.31 17.36
N ASP A 55 15.39 -21.08 16.63
CA ASP A 55 14.45 -20.55 15.66
C ASP A 55 13.38 -19.66 16.34
N GLY A 56 12.90 -20.07 17.51
CA GLY A 56 12.02 -19.27 18.36
C GLY A 56 12.65 -17.94 18.77
N MET A 57 13.91 -17.94 19.22
CA MET A 57 14.65 -16.72 19.56
C MET A 57 14.83 -15.81 18.35
N ILE A 58 15.16 -16.34 17.17
CA ILE A 58 15.29 -15.56 15.94
C ILE A 58 13.97 -14.86 15.60
N LYS A 59 12.84 -15.57 15.75
CA LYS A 59 11.51 -15.00 15.53
C LYS A 59 11.21 -13.86 16.51
N GLN A 60 11.48 -14.07 17.80
CA GLN A 60 11.28 -13.04 18.83
C GLN A 60 12.19 -11.83 18.63
N LEU A 61 13.47 -12.04 18.30
CA LEU A 61 14.41 -10.96 18.01
C LEU A 61 14.01 -10.16 16.77
N SER A 62 13.42 -10.81 15.76
CA SER A 62 12.88 -10.12 14.59
C SER A 62 11.73 -9.18 14.99
N VAL A 63 10.80 -9.66 15.82
CA VAL A 63 9.69 -8.83 16.35
C VAL A 63 10.21 -7.66 17.18
N VAL A 64 11.15 -7.92 18.11
CA VAL A 64 11.76 -6.88 18.94
C VAL A 64 12.52 -5.87 18.09
N SER A 65 13.23 -6.31 17.06
CA SER A 65 13.93 -5.43 16.12
C SER A 65 12.96 -4.54 15.34
N ALA A 66 11.84 -5.10 14.86
CA ALA A 66 10.79 -4.33 14.19
C ALA A 66 10.19 -3.27 15.14
N GLU A 67 9.87 -3.66 16.37
CA GLU A 67 9.33 -2.74 17.39
C GLU A 67 10.32 -1.63 17.78
N ILE A 68 11.61 -1.97 17.96
CA ILE A 68 12.66 -1.00 18.22
C ILE A 68 12.77 -0.03 17.04
N SER A 69 12.75 -0.53 15.81
CA SER A 69 12.83 0.32 14.61
C SER A 69 11.64 1.27 14.55
N LEU A 70 10.42 0.76 14.74
CA LEU A 70 9.20 1.56 14.78
C LEU A 70 9.27 2.66 15.85
N ARG A 71 9.69 2.32 17.08
CA ARG A 71 9.85 3.31 18.16
C ARG A 71 10.97 4.30 17.92
N LEU A 72 12.08 3.89 17.30
CA LEU A 72 13.17 4.80 16.96
C LEU A 72 12.73 5.76 15.86
N THR A 73 12.03 5.29 14.84
CA THR A 73 11.45 6.12 13.78
C THR A 73 10.45 7.11 14.35
N ASP A 74 9.58 6.69 15.28
CA ASP A 74 8.60 7.55 15.96
C ASP A 74 9.26 8.60 16.88
N ARG A 75 10.35 8.24 17.59
CA ARG A 75 11.00 9.13 18.57
C ARG A 75 12.10 10.02 18.02
N ILE A 76 12.79 9.59 16.97
CA ILE A 76 13.98 10.28 16.43
C ILE A 76 13.62 11.14 15.24
N ARG A 77 12.49 10.88 14.55
CA ARG A 77 12.03 11.83 13.53
C ARG A 77 11.77 13.18 14.22
N PRO A 78 12.54 14.24 13.88
CA PRO A 78 12.09 15.58 14.24
C PRO A 78 10.70 15.70 13.66
N ALA A 79 9.74 16.15 14.47
CA ALA A 79 8.36 16.30 14.03
C ALA A 79 8.40 16.97 12.65
N PRO A 80 7.85 16.33 11.60
CA PRO A 80 8.07 16.78 10.24
C PRO A 80 7.71 18.26 10.18
N VAL A 81 8.51 19.08 9.51
CA VAL A 81 8.24 20.51 9.41
C VAL A 81 7.88 20.82 7.97
N CYS A 82 6.93 21.71 7.77
CA CYS A 82 6.57 22.18 6.46
C CYS A 82 7.82 22.79 5.80
N GLY A 83 8.23 22.24 4.65
CA GLY A 83 9.46 22.65 3.96
C GLY A 83 9.48 24.12 3.49
N LYS A 84 8.38 24.86 3.63
CA LYS A 84 8.31 26.29 3.28
C LYS A 84 8.03 27.22 4.45
N CYS A 85 7.15 26.88 5.39
CA CYS A 85 6.85 27.75 6.54
C CYS A 85 7.55 27.34 7.84
N GLY A 86 8.09 26.11 7.93
CA GLY A 86 8.80 25.62 9.11
C GLY A 86 7.91 25.17 10.27
N CYS A 87 6.59 25.30 10.18
CA CYS A 87 5.67 24.78 11.20
C CYS A 87 5.65 23.25 11.22
N THR A 88 5.31 22.68 12.38
CA THR A 88 5.18 21.24 12.58
C THR A 88 4.12 20.65 11.65
N VAL A 89 4.28 19.40 11.24
CA VAL A 89 3.39 18.66 10.37
C VAL A 89 2.75 17.56 11.21
N VAL A 90 1.42 17.49 11.20
CA VAL A 90 0.60 16.52 11.92
C VAL A 90 -0.13 15.70 10.88
N ALA A 91 0.08 14.38 10.86
CA ALA A 91 -0.51 13.46 9.89
C ALA A 91 -0.34 13.92 8.42
N ASP A 92 0.89 14.34 8.06
CA ASP A 92 1.29 14.88 6.76
C ASP A 92 0.74 16.28 6.39
N TYR A 93 0.07 16.97 7.31
CA TYR A 93 -0.42 18.34 7.12
C TYR A 93 0.36 19.35 7.94
N CYS A 94 0.59 20.55 7.40
CA CYS A 94 1.10 21.65 8.22
C CYS A 94 0.10 21.94 9.37
N SER A 95 0.61 22.02 10.60
CA SER A 95 -0.16 22.36 11.82
C SER A 95 -0.70 23.78 11.81
N ASP A 96 -0.14 24.64 10.96
CA ASP A 96 -0.73 25.93 10.62
C ASP A 96 -1.75 25.71 9.49
N ASP A 97 -3.04 25.77 9.84
CA ASP A 97 -4.18 25.66 8.95
C ASP A 97 -4.31 26.82 7.97
N THR A 98 -3.49 27.87 8.15
CA THR A 98 -3.33 28.99 7.21
C THR A 98 -2.08 28.85 6.33
N CYS A 99 -1.37 27.71 6.36
CA CYS A 99 -0.19 27.50 5.52
C CYS A 99 -0.57 27.36 4.04
N PRO A 100 -0.17 28.30 3.15
CA PRO A 100 -0.54 28.25 1.73
C PRO A 100 0.21 27.17 0.93
N TYR A 101 1.04 26.37 1.58
CA TYR A 101 1.99 25.46 0.95
C TYR A 101 2.04 24.04 1.55
N SER A 102 1.27 23.71 2.61
CA SER A 102 0.91 22.30 2.81
C SER A 102 0.15 21.83 1.58
N GLU A 103 0.27 20.58 1.17
CA GLU A 103 -0.37 20.08 -0.05
C GLU A 103 -1.92 20.10 0.03
N TRP A 104 -2.51 21.30 -0.04
CA TRP A 104 -3.91 21.65 -0.28
C TRP A 104 -4.14 23.18 -0.21
N PRO A 105 -4.86 23.82 -1.17
CA PRO A 105 -4.79 23.72 -2.62
C PRO A 105 -3.99 24.88 -3.25
N GLN A 106 -3.30 24.62 -4.35
CA GLN A 106 -2.60 25.66 -5.13
C GLN A 106 -3.51 26.52 -6.03
N ARG A 107 -4.76 26.79 -5.60
CA ARG A 107 -5.69 27.67 -6.33
C ARG A 107 -6.39 28.72 -5.46
N ILE A 108 -5.96 28.91 -4.21
CA ILE A 108 -6.50 29.95 -3.33
C ILE A 108 -5.53 31.15 -3.32
N PRO A 109 -5.97 32.36 -3.76
CA PRO A 109 -5.23 33.59 -3.58
C PRO A 109 -4.89 33.85 -2.11
N ILE A 110 -3.66 34.28 -1.83
CA ILE A 110 -3.16 34.53 -0.46
C ILE A 110 -4.07 35.50 0.31
N GLU A 111 -4.64 36.48 -0.40
CA GLU A 111 -5.59 37.44 0.17
C GLU A 111 -6.87 36.78 0.70
N ASP A 112 -7.37 35.74 0.04
CA ASP A 112 -8.58 35.02 0.46
C ASP A 112 -8.28 34.12 1.66
N LEU A 113 -7.07 33.55 1.75
CA LEU A 113 -6.64 32.71 2.87
C LEU A 113 -6.65 33.44 4.22
N HIS A 114 -6.28 34.73 4.22
CA HIS A 114 -6.23 35.53 5.44
C HIS A 114 -7.57 36.14 5.84
N ASN A 115 -8.53 36.24 4.91
CA ASN A 115 -9.74 37.03 5.09
C ASN A 115 -11.03 36.19 5.04
N ILE A 116 -10.96 34.91 4.67
CA ILE A 116 -12.12 34.03 4.53
C ILE A 116 -11.98 32.85 5.51
N PRO A 117 -13.03 32.54 6.30
CA PRO A 117 -13.04 31.35 7.15
C PRO A 117 -12.87 30.06 6.35
N ALA A 118 -12.20 29.05 6.91
CA ALA A 118 -11.85 27.79 6.24
C ALA A 118 -13.05 27.06 5.58
N GLU A 119 -14.22 27.08 6.21
CA GLU A 119 -15.43 26.46 5.65
C GLU A 119 -15.96 27.18 4.41
N GLU A 120 -15.81 28.51 4.37
CA GLU A 120 -16.20 29.32 3.22
C GLU A 120 -15.16 29.22 2.10
N LEU A 121 -13.87 29.12 2.43
CA LEU A 121 -12.83 28.75 1.45
C LEU A 121 -13.16 27.42 0.79
N ARG A 122 -13.68 26.45 1.54
CA ARG A 122 -14.03 25.13 1.01
C ARG A 122 -15.13 25.16 -0.03
N ARG A 123 -16.17 25.94 0.25
CA ARG A 123 -17.28 26.15 -0.68
C ARG A 123 -16.85 26.96 -1.90
N ARG A 124 -16.06 28.02 -1.67
CA ARG A 124 -15.70 28.99 -2.70
C ARG A 124 -14.68 28.47 -3.71
N TYR A 125 -13.77 27.61 -3.28
CA TYR A 125 -12.73 27.04 -4.13
C TYR A 125 -12.95 25.56 -4.44
N GLU A 126 -14.14 25.04 -4.14
CA GLU A 126 -14.49 23.61 -4.29
C GLU A 126 -13.37 22.72 -3.72
N VAL A 127 -12.91 23.10 -2.52
CA VAL A 127 -11.83 22.43 -1.79
C VAL A 127 -12.39 21.11 -1.26
N LEU A 128 -12.63 20.16 -2.17
CA LEU A 128 -13.16 18.87 -1.82
C LEU A 128 -12.14 18.20 -0.89
N PRO A 129 -12.55 17.68 0.29
CA PRO A 129 -11.62 16.94 1.13
C PRO A 129 -10.89 15.92 0.26
N ARG A 130 -9.56 15.81 0.41
CA ARG A 130 -8.75 14.86 -0.35
C ARG A 130 -9.40 13.49 -0.20
N LEU A 131 -10.04 13.00 -1.28
CA LEU A 131 -10.49 11.62 -1.30
C LEU A 131 -9.22 10.78 -1.19
N ARG A 132 -9.13 10.00 -0.13
CA ARG A 132 -8.07 9.02 0.05
C ARG A 132 -8.45 7.78 -0.72
N VAL A 133 -7.47 7.12 -1.30
CA VAL A 133 -7.67 5.76 -1.78
C VAL A 133 -7.08 4.86 -0.72
N HIS A 134 -7.94 4.19 0.05
CA HIS A 134 -7.48 3.33 1.13
C HIS A 134 -6.82 2.09 0.53
N ALA A 135 -5.66 1.73 1.06
CA ALA A 135 -4.95 0.52 0.69
C ALA A 135 -4.25 -0.07 1.91
N GLU A 136 -4.02 -1.38 1.87
CA GLU A 136 -3.25 -2.10 2.86
C GLU A 136 -2.22 -2.99 2.15
N VAL A 137 -1.10 -3.22 2.84
CA VAL A 137 -0.11 -4.22 2.45
C VAL A 137 0.30 -5.02 3.67
N HIS A 138 0.38 -6.33 3.51
CA HIS A 138 0.80 -7.24 4.58
C HIS A 138 1.77 -8.29 4.04
N ASP A 139 2.63 -8.83 4.91
CA ASP A 139 3.36 -10.06 4.56
C ASP A 139 2.41 -11.28 4.59
N ASP A 140 2.80 -12.39 3.95
CA ASP A 140 1.95 -13.60 3.87
C ASP A 140 1.59 -14.18 5.25
N LEU A 141 2.41 -13.90 6.27
CA LEU A 141 2.17 -14.36 7.65
C LEU A 141 1.42 -13.32 8.49
N ARG A 142 1.09 -12.15 7.92
CA ARG A 142 0.41 -11.02 8.59
C ARG A 142 1.09 -10.61 9.90
N VAL A 143 2.42 -10.66 9.93
CA VAL A 143 3.23 -10.19 11.06
C VAL A 143 3.37 -8.68 11.01
N ILE A 144 3.42 -8.10 9.81
CA ILE A 144 3.46 -6.67 9.54
C ILE A 144 2.30 -6.35 8.61
N GLU A 145 1.48 -5.39 9.01
CA GLU A 145 0.38 -4.84 8.22
C GLU A 145 0.54 -3.31 8.19
N VAL A 146 0.41 -2.72 7.00
CA VAL A 146 0.57 -1.26 6.80
C VAL A 146 -0.61 -0.74 6.00
N GLU A 147 -1.37 0.18 6.59
CA GLU A 147 -2.40 0.96 5.91
C GLU A 147 -1.79 2.24 5.30
N PHE A 148 -2.21 2.61 4.09
CA PHE A 148 -1.71 3.81 3.40
C PHE A 148 -2.71 4.44 2.43
N ASP A 149 -2.47 5.71 2.04
CA ASP A 149 -3.24 6.42 1.01
C ASP A 149 -2.61 6.23 -0.37
N ALA A 150 -3.22 5.40 -1.20
CA ALA A 150 -2.78 5.08 -2.55
C ALA A 150 -3.06 6.18 -3.60
N ALA A 151 -3.67 7.32 -3.23
CA ALA A 151 -4.02 8.37 -4.19
C ALA A 151 -2.83 8.88 -5.02
N ALA A 152 -1.62 8.90 -4.46
CA ALA A 152 -0.41 9.30 -5.18
C ALA A 152 -0.06 8.36 -6.35
N TRP A 153 -0.32 7.06 -6.21
CA TRP A 153 -0.16 6.10 -7.29
C TRP A 153 -1.20 6.38 -8.39
N PHE A 154 -2.48 6.54 -8.04
CA PHE A 154 -3.58 6.83 -8.99
C PHE A 154 -3.38 8.09 -9.83
N LEU A 155 -2.70 9.11 -9.28
CA LEU A 155 -2.31 10.33 -9.99
C LEU A 155 -1.30 10.06 -11.12
N THR A 156 -0.43 9.07 -10.95
CA THR A 156 0.66 8.75 -11.89
C THR A 156 0.39 7.53 -12.75
N ALA A 157 -0.53 6.66 -12.32
CA ALA A 157 -0.91 5.43 -13.01
C ALA A 157 -1.52 5.73 -14.39
N THR A 158 -1.27 4.87 -15.36
CA THR A 158 -1.96 4.95 -16.65
C THR A 158 -3.40 4.42 -16.53
N ASP A 159 -4.26 4.75 -17.50
CA ASP A 159 -5.60 4.13 -17.57
C ASP A 159 -5.52 2.60 -17.56
N ALA A 160 -4.52 2.05 -18.26
CA ALA A 160 -4.33 0.61 -18.38
C ALA A 160 -3.96 -0.03 -17.03
N ASP A 161 -3.13 0.63 -16.22
CA ASP A 161 -2.75 0.14 -14.89
C ASP A 161 -3.98 0.06 -13.97
N ILE A 162 -4.82 1.10 -13.98
CA ILE A 162 -6.05 1.14 -13.17
C ILE A 162 -7.06 0.10 -13.65
N ILE A 163 -7.22 -0.07 -14.96
CA ILE A 163 -8.13 -1.09 -15.52
C ILE A 163 -7.63 -2.50 -15.17
N ASN A 164 -6.32 -2.73 -15.19
CA ASN A 164 -5.75 -4.01 -14.79
C ASN A 164 -5.98 -4.26 -13.29
N LEU A 165 -5.75 -3.25 -12.45
CA LEU A 165 -6.01 -3.32 -11.01
C LEU A 165 -7.49 -3.60 -10.70
N HIS A 166 -8.42 -2.93 -11.38
CA HIS A 166 -9.85 -3.22 -11.26
C HIS A 166 -10.18 -4.65 -11.75
N GLY A 167 -9.58 -5.08 -12.86
CA GLY A 167 -9.79 -6.40 -13.45
C GLY A 167 -9.36 -7.58 -12.57
N ILE A 168 -8.43 -7.37 -11.64
CA ILE A 168 -8.06 -8.37 -10.61
C ILE A 168 -8.88 -8.23 -9.32
N GLY A 169 -9.88 -7.34 -9.28
CA GLY A 169 -10.69 -7.10 -8.09
C GLY A 169 -9.98 -6.28 -7.02
N TRP A 170 -9.02 -5.43 -7.42
CA TRP A 170 -8.28 -4.52 -6.54
C TRP A 170 -7.29 -5.19 -5.57
N THR A 171 -7.01 -6.49 -5.71
CA THR A 171 -6.12 -7.23 -4.81
C THR A 171 -5.59 -8.52 -5.44
N GLY A 172 -4.56 -9.13 -4.83
CA GLY A 172 -4.19 -10.53 -5.03
C GLY A 172 -3.34 -10.85 -6.27
N ASP A 173 -2.81 -9.86 -6.98
CA ASP A 173 -1.92 -10.09 -8.15
C ASP A 173 -0.91 -8.95 -8.34
N TYR A 174 -0.01 -9.09 -9.33
CA TYR A 174 1.06 -8.13 -9.63
C TYR A 174 0.58 -6.69 -9.82
N ALA A 175 -0.68 -6.48 -10.26
CA ALA A 175 -1.20 -5.12 -10.42
C ALA A 175 -1.39 -4.41 -9.06
N SER A 176 -1.87 -5.11 -8.03
CA SER A 176 -1.94 -4.55 -6.67
C SER A 176 -0.56 -4.42 -6.05
N ASP A 177 0.36 -5.36 -6.29
CA ASP A 177 1.74 -5.25 -5.78
C ASP A 177 2.46 -4.02 -6.31
N SER A 178 2.22 -3.67 -7.58
CA SER A 178 2.77 -2.44 -8.19
C SER A 178 2.37 -1.16 -7.46
N VAL A 179 1.21 -1.17 -6.78
CA VAL A 179 0.76 -0.07 -5.91
C VAL A 179 1.68 0.03 -4.71
N ALA A 180 1.90 -1.07 -3.97
CA ALA A 180 2.80 -1.08 -2.82
C ALA A 180 4.25 -0.76 -3.21
N GLU A 181 4.73 -1.28 -4.35
CA GLU A 181 6.11 -1.06 -4.84
C GLU A 181 6.39 0.43 -5.15
N TYR A 182 5.38 1.15 -5.64
CA TYR A 182 5.47 2.60 -5.80
C TYR A 182 5.75 3.28 -4.45
N PHE A 183 5.07 2.84 -3.39
CA PHE A 183 5.21 3.43 -2.06
C PHE A 183 6.46 2.97 -1.32
N GLU A 184 7.15 1.90 -1.72
CA GLU A 184 8.41 1.46 -1.11
C GLU A 184 9.46 2.59 -1.02
N LYS A 185 9.48 3.47 -2.02
CA LYS A 185 10.44 4.57 -2.09
C LYS A 185 10.11 5.70 -1.11
N ILE A 186 8.85 5.88 -0.75
CA ILE A 186 8.34 7.06 -0.04
C ILE A 186 7.72 6.75 1.33
N ASN A 187 7.36 5.50 1.60
CA ASN A 187 6.83 5.01 2.87
C ASN A 187 7.84 4.06 3.54
N GLU A 188 8.31 4.42 4.73
CA GLU A 188 9.36 3.66 5.45
C GLU A 188 8.85 2.31 5.97
N ASP A 189 7.57 2.22 6.33
CA ASP A 189 6.97 1.00 6.87
C ASP A 189 6.81 -0.05 5.77
N ILE A 190 6.33 0.37 4.59
CA ILE A 190 6.25 -0.47 3.38
C ILE A 190 7.65 -0.92 2.95
N ARG A 191 8.63 0.00 3.00
CA ARG A 191 10.04 -0.35 2.71
C ARG A 191 10.57 -1.41 3.66
N THR A 192 10.23 -1.32 4.94
CA THR A 192 10.65 -2.27 5.97
C THR A 192 10.01 -3.64 5.74
N LEU A 193 8.70 -3.67 5.48
CA LEU A 193 7.95 -4.89 5.13
C LEU A 193 8.60 -5.59 3.92
N MET A 194 8.80 -4.86 2.82
CA MET A 194 9.40 -5.43 1.60
C MET A 194 10.85 -5.88 1.80
N ALA A 195 11.64 -5.15 2.59
CA ALA A 195 13.00 -5.57 2.95
C ALA A 195 13.00 -6.89 3.74
N MET A 196 12.04 -7.08 4.65
CA MET A 196 11.86 -8.34 5.36
C MET A 196 11.48 -9.48 4.41
N CYS A 197 10.48 -9.31 3.56
CA CYS A 197 10.09 -10.32 2.57
C CYS A 197 11.31 -10.74 1.73
N ARG A 198 12.08 -9.78 1.20
CA ARG A 198 13.31 -10.06 0.45
C ARG A 198 14.40 -10.76 1.27
N ALA A 199 14.55 -10.46 2.56
CA ALA A 199 15.53 -11.12 3.43
C ALA A 199 15.18 -12.59 3.73
N THR A 200 13.90 -12.98 3.56
CA THR A 200 13.45 -14.37 3.67
C THR A 200 13.54 -15.14 2.36
N ASN A 201 13.68 -14.46 1.22
CA ASN A 201 13.88 -15.11 -0.08
C ASN A 201 15.20 -15.92 -0.08
N GLY A 202 15.06 -17.24 -0.25
CA GLY A 202 16.18 -18.20 -0.14
C GLY A 202 16.15 -19.08 1.11
N ARG A 203 15.19 -18.85 2.03
CA ARG A 203 14.84 -19.81 3.08
C ARG A 203 13.93 -20.91 2.53
N ARG A 204 13.72 -21.95 3.34
CA ARG A 204 12.89 -23.12 2.99
C ARG A 204 11.44 -22.74 2.66
N GLU A 205 10.95 -21.66 3.28
CA GLU A 205 9.64 -21.05 3.05
C GLU A 205 9.85 -19.54 2.81
N PRO A 206 9.91 -19.09 1.55
CA PRO A 206 9.97 -17.65 1.25
C PRO A 206 8.66 -16.98 1.65
N VAL A 207 8.75 -15.79 2.26
CA VAL A 207 7.58 -14.99 2.66
C VAL A 207 7.42 -13.87 1.64
N GLY A 208 6.29 -13.88 0.93
CA GLY A 208 5.86 -12.82 0.04
C GLY A 208 5.16 -11.68 0.79
N PHE A 209 4.52 -10.81 0.02
CA PHE A 209 3.61 -9.80 0.52
C PHE A 209 2.40 -9.76 -0.41
N GLU A 210 1.31 -9.20 0.10
CA GLU A 210 0.09 -8.97 -0.66
C GLU A 210 -0.37 -7.55 -0.40
N CYS A 211 -0.78 -6.86 -1.47
CA CYS A 211 -1.41 -5.56 -1.41
C CYS A 211 -2.89 -5.65 -1.79
N SER A 212 -3.73 -4.89 -1.09
CA SER A 212 -5.12 -4.68 -1.48
C SER A 212 -5.43 -3.18 -1.51
N VAL A 213 -6.29 -2.79 -2.45
CA VAL A 213 -6.83 -1.44 -2.57
C VAL A 213 -8.32 -1.51 -2.34
N ASP A 214 -8.84 -0.62 -1.51
CA ASP A 214 -10.27 -0.53 -1.24
C ASP A 214 -11.02 -0.03 -2.48
N ALA A 215 -11.90 -0.88 -3.01
CA ALA A 215 -12.61 -0.65 -4.26
C ALA A 215 -13.49 0.61 -4.20
N ASP A 216 -14.20 0.83 -3.09
CA ASP A 216 -15.14 1.94 -2.94
C ASP A 216 -14.42 3.29 -2.96
N SER A 217 -13.33 3.42 -2.18
CA SER A 217 -12.53 4.64 -2.15
C SER A 217 -11.78 4.87 -3.47
N ALA A 218 -11.30 3.81 -4.14
CA ALA A 218 -10.72 3.90 -5.48
C ALA A 218 -11.74 4.41 -6.51
N MET A 219 -12.95 3.83 -6.54
CA MET A 219 -14.01 4.23 -7.46
C MET A 219 -14.51 5.65 -7.19
N ALA A 220 -14.65 6.04 -5.93
CA ALA A 220 -15.01 7.41 -5.56
C ALA A 220 -13.93 8.41 -5.99
N TRP A 221 -12.65 8.07 -5.83
CA TRP A 221 -11.54 8.91 -6.28
C TRP A 221 -11.55 9.07 -7.81
N LEU A 222 -11.73 7.97 -8.54
CA LEU A 222 -11.78 7.95 -10.01
C LEU A 222 -12.96 8.75 -10.54
N GLN A 223 -14.14 8.68 -9.92
CA GLN A 223 -15.31 9.46 -10.32
C GLN A 223 -14.99 10.96 -10.37
N GLN A 224 -14.25 11.44 -9.36
CA GLN A 224 -13.91 12.86 -9.24
C GLN A 224 -12.72 13.27 -10.11
N HIS A 225 -11.67 12.44 -10.20
CA HIS A 225 -10.39 12.84 -10.79
C HIS A 225 -10.16 12.31 -12.21
N ARG A 226 -10.79 11.18 -12.56
CA ARG A 226 -10.65 10.48 -13.84
C ARG A 226 -12.00 9.92 -14.32
N PRO A 227 -13.02 10.78 -14.53
CA PRO A 227 -14.39 10.35 -14.79
C PRO A 227 -14.54 9.44 -16.02
N GLY A 228 -13.68 9.61 -17.03
CA GLY A 228 -13.68 8.72 -18.20
C GLY A 228 -13.26 7.29 -17.88
N VAL A 229 -12.25 7.10 -17.01
CA VAL A 229 -11.83 5.76 -16.54
C VAL A 229 -12.91 5.16 -15.67
N TRP A 230 -13.39 5.92 -14.67
CA TRP A 230 -14.48 5.52 -13.79
C TRP A 230 -15.70 5.01 -14.57
N ALA A 231 -16.16 5.78 -15.57
CA ALA A 231 -17.33 5.40 -16.36
C ALA A 231 -17.10 4.14 -17.18
N ARG A 232 -15.88 3.92 -17.69
CA ARG A 232 -15.52 2.70 -18.43
C ARG A 232 -15.53 1.47 -17.51
N LEU A 233 -15.03 1.59 -16.29
CA LEU A 233 -15.08 0.51 -15.30
C LEU A 233 -16.54 0.17 -14.95
N LEU A 234 -17.35 1.20 -14.66
CA LEU A 234 -18.76 1.00 -14.33
C LEU A 234 -19.56 0.38 -15.48
N CYS A 235 -19.26 0.77 -16.73
CA CYS A 235 -19.81 0.11 -17.91
C CYS A 235 -19.42 -1.37 -17.98
N ALA A 236 -18.15 -1.70 -17.75
CA ALA A 236 -17.68 -3.08 -17.78
C ALA A 236 -18.36 -3.94 -16.70
N ASP A 237 -18.51 -3.42 -15.48
CA ASP A 237 -19.16 -4.11 -14.36
C ASP A 237 -20.66 -4.35 -14.60
N ASN A 238 -21.28 -3.59 -15.51
CA ASN A 238 -22.70 -3.66 -15.85
C ASN A 238 -22.97 -4.22 -17.26
N ASP A 239 -22.01 -4.97 -17.83
CA ASP A 239 -22.11 -5.58 -19.17
C ASP A 239 -22.45 -4.59 -20.30
N VAL A 240 -22.02 -3.33 -20.16
CA VAL A 240 -22.17 -2.29 -21.18
C VAL A 240 -20.95 -2.28 -22.09
N SER A 241 -21.18 -2.68 -23.34
CA SER A 241 -20.13 -2.71 -24.37
C SER A 241 -19.92 -1.35 -25.01
N LEU A 242 -18.66 -0.93 -25.13
CA LEU A 242 -18.23 0.30 -25.81
C LEU A 242 -17.55 -0.06 -27.13
N THR A 243 -18.13 0.34 -28.25
CA THR A 243 -17.67 -0.08 -29.59
C THR A 243 -17.38 1.13 -30.48
N GLU A 244 -16.25 1.07 -31.17
CA GLU A 244 -15.90 2.00 -32.24
C GLU A 244 -16.58 1.57 -33.54
N VAL A 245 -17.31 2.47 -34.19
CA VAL A 245 -18.03 2.23 -35.45
C VAL A 245 -17.70 3.31 -36.48
N PRO A 246 -17.77 3.01 -37.79
CA PRO A 246 -17.63 4.03 -38.82
C PRO A 246 -18.72 5.10 -38.71
N ALA A 247 -18.39 6.36 -38.98
CA ALA A 247 -19.38 7.44 -39.06
C ALA A 247 -20.35 7.20 -40.23
N ASN A 248 -21.65 7.36 -39.98
CA ASN A 248 -22.70 6.96 -40.94
C ASN A 248 -22.86 7.90 -42.15
N ASP A 249 -22.33 9.11 -42.06
CA ASP A 249 -22.61 10.26 -42.92
C ASP A 249 -21.38 10.73 -43.72
N GLY A 250 -20.40 9.84 -43.91
CA GLY A 250 -19.17 10.13 -44.66
C GLY A 250 -18.14 10.91 -43.84
N GLY A 251 -18.30 10.93 -42.51
CA GLY A 251 -17.28 11.39 -41.57
C GLY A 251 -15.97 10.60 -41.74
N VAL A 252 -14.84 11.30 -41.64
CA VAL A 252 -13.50 10.71 -41.86
C VAL A 252 -13.00 9.97 -40.61
N LEU A 253 -13.58 10.25 -39.45
CA LEU A 253 -13.15 9.69 -38.17
C LEU A 253 -14.19 8.72 -37.62
N PRO A 254 -13.75 7.62 -36.99
CA PRO A 254 -14.66 6.69 -36.31
C PRO A 254 -15.33 7.36 -35.12
N VAL A 255 -16.51 6.86 -34.76
CA VAL A 255 -17.31 7.31 -33.62
C VAL A 255 -17.51 6.17 -32.63
N TRP A 256 -17.75 6.50 -31.38
CA TRP A 256 -18.01 5.53 -30.32
C TRP A 256 -19.51 5.41 -30.06
N ARG A 257 -19.95 4.20 -29.73
CA ARG A 257 -21.30 3.87 -29.27
C ARG A 257 -21.23 2.92 -28.09
N TRP A 258 -22.28 2.95 -27.27
CA TRP A 258 -22.45 1.98 -26.19
C TRP A 258 -23.71 1.14 -26.40
N ARG A 259 -23.70 -0.10 -25.91
CA ARG A 259 -24.82 -1.04 -25.95
C ARG A 259 -24.88 -1.84 -24.66
N ASN A 260 -26.06 -1.94 -24.05
CA ASN A 260 -26.35 -2.90 -22.98
C ASN A 260 -26.89 -4.23 -23.56
N GLY A 261 -26.87 -5.31 -22.79
CA GLY A 261 -27.32 -6.64 -23.23
C GLY A 261 -28.79 -6.76 -23.69
N GLU A 262 -29.58 -5.68 -23.64
CA GLU A 262 -31.00 -5.62 -24.01
C GLU A 262 -31.25 -4.96 -25.38
N ASP A 263 -30.23 -4.89 -26.23
CA ASP A 263 -30.27 -4.26 -27.57
C ASP A 263 -30.61 -2.76 -27.58
N THR A 264 -30.62 -2.08 -26.42
CA THR A 264 -30.66 -0.62 -26.39
C THR A 264 -29.28 -0.08 -26.70
N THR A 265 -29.15 0.53 -27.88
CA THR A 265 -27.98 1.30 -28.26
C THR A 265 -28.28 2.74 -27.89
N GLY A 266 -27.35 3.48 -27.28
CA GLY A 266 -27.49 4.92 -27.21
C GLY A 266 -27.67 5.46 -28.63
N ASP A 267 -28.75 6.20 -28.92
CA ASP A 267 -29.04 6.77 -30.25
C ASP A 267 -28.01 7.85 -30.67
N SER A 268 -26.97 8.07 -29.86
CA SER A 268 -25.95 9.10 -30.02
C SER A 268 -24.60 8.51 -30.42
N GLU A 269 -23.90 9.24 -31.27
CA GLU A 269 -22.51 8.97 -31.67
C GLU A 269 -21.59 9.88 -30.86
N PHE A 270 -20.51 9.31 -30.30
CA PHE A 270 -19.57 10.04 -29.45
C PHE A 270 -18.20 10.16 -30.12
N SER A 271 -17.49 11.24 -29.83
CA SER A 271 -16.17 11.48 -30.45
C SER A 271 -15.04 10.68 -29.79
N SER A 272 -15.29 10.17 -28.58
CA SER A 272 -14.34 9.35 -27.82
C SER A 272 -15.03 8.23 -27.04
N ARG A 273 -14.22 7.24 -26.63
CA ARG A 273 -14.68 6.13 -25.79
C ARG A 273 -15.16 6.61 -24.42
N GLU A 274 -14.48 7.61 -23.88
CA GLU A 274 -14.75 8.20 -22.58
C GLU A 274 -16.09 8.94 -22.58
N GLU A 275 -16.38 9.72 -23.62
CA GLU A 275 -17.69 10.37 -23.79
C GLU A 275 -18.83 9.35 -23.89
N ALA A 276 -18.63 8.29 -24.67
CA ALA A 276 -19.62 7.21 -24.77
C ALA A 276 -19.87 6.53 -23.42
N ALA A 277 -18.80 6.26 -22.65
CA ALA A 277 -18.92 5.64 -21.33
C ALA A 277 -19.66 6.54 -20.33
N ILE A 278 -19.29 7.83 -20.26
CA ILE A 278 -19.94 8.80 -19.36
C ILE A 278 -21.43 8.91 -19.70
N ASN A 279 -21.76 9.00 -21.00
CA ASN A 279 -23.15 9.05 -21.43
C ASN A 279 -23.91 7.76 -21.07
N ALA A 280 -23.30 6.58 -21.26
CA ALA A 280 -23.94 5.32 -20.88
C ALA A 280 -24.28 5.28 -19.39
N VAL A 281 -23.35 5.70 -18.53
CA VAL A 281 -23.58 5.78 -17.07
C VAL A 281 -24.75 6.70 -16.74
N GLU A 282 -24.85 7.86 -17.39
CA GLU A 282 -25.93 8.83 -17.17
C GLU A 282 -27.28 8.30 -17.67
N VAL A 283 -27.34 7.80 -18.90
CA VAL A 283 -28.58 7.34 -19.54
C VAL A 283 -29.12 6.07 -18.88
N LEU A 284 -28.23 5.13 -18.53
CA LEU A 284 -28.60 3.86 -17.89
C LEU A 284 -28.68 3.98 -16.36
N GLN A 285 -28.33 5.14 -15.78
CA GLN A 285 -28.35 5.40 -14.34
C GLN A 285 -27.57 4.37 -13.52
N LEU A 286 -26.40 3.93 -14.03
CA LEU A 286 -25.62 2.82 -13.47
C LEU A 286 -25.14 3.04 -12.02
N ILE A 287 -25.15 4.28 -11.53
CA ILE A 287 -24.76 4.65 -10.17
C ILE A 287 -25.75 4.12 -9.11
N PHE A 288 -26.99 3.78 -9.50
CA PHE A 288 -28.07 3.38 -8.58
C PHE A 288 -28.33 1.86 -8.54
N CYS A 289 -27.56 1.06 -9.28
CA CYS A 289 -27.70 -0.39 -9.34
C CYS A 289 -26.70 -1.07 -8.41
N VAL A 290 -26.90 -0.98 -7.08
CA VAL A 290 -26.23 -1.84 -6.07
C VAL A 290 -27.26 -2.34 -5.09
#